data_AF-A0A8S9TTJ9-F1
#
_entry.id   AF-A0A8S9TTJ9-F1
#
_cell.length_a   1.000
_cell.length_b   1.000
_cell.length_c   1.000
_cell.angle_alpha   90.00
_cell.angle_beta   90.00
_cell.angle_gamma   90.00
#
_symmetry.space_group_name_H-M   'P 1'
#
loop_
_entity.id
_entity.type
_entity.pdbx_description
1 polymer ?
#
loop_
_entity_poly.entity_id
_entity_poly.type
_entity_poly.pdbx_seq_one_letter_code
_entity_poly.pdbx_strand_id
1 'polypeptide(L)'
;MLKNPSKDGYCLDDGGGNTASASKYTIRRCSAKSEDQHFEVLSQATLAAEQQKVLNAVASGAKFLLRVAGKTGMCVYGPSASIAATPLLLAKCNKQSKNQIFTYDASTKRIRSAEKVNYCVDDGGVKKAGKADTRLAPCDTSKTNRSTTIAPRCNLLSRIRRICVWMTGVGYCSLPRDSY
;
A
#
# COMPACT_ATOMS: atom_id res chain seq x y z
N MET A 1 -3.21 -17.87 -18.95
CA MET A 1 -2.55 -17.00 -19.95
C MET A 1 -3.60 -16.12 -20.62
N LEU A 2 -3.29 -14.83 -20.81
CA LEU A 2 -4.15 -13.88 -21.54
C LEU A 2 -3.78 -13.91 -23.03
N LYS A 3 -4.66 -14.42 -23.89
CA LYS A 3 -4.41 -14.61 -25.33
C LYS A 3 -4.66 -13.35 -26.14
N ASN A 4 -3.88 -13.14 -27.20
CA ASN A 4 -4.11 -12.07 -28.17
C ASN A 4 -5.23 -12.47 -29.15
N PRO A 5 -6.35 -11.75 -29.20
CA PRO A 5 -7.48 -12.11 -30.08
C PRO A 5 -7.17 -11.94 -31.58
N SER A 6 -6.18 -11.12 -31.93
CA SER A 6 -5.79 -10.84 -33.32
C SER A 6 -4.58 -11.66 -33.78
N LYS A 7 -3.96 -12.46 -32.90
CA LYS A 7 -2.78 -13.27 -33.21
C LYS A 7 -2.88 -14.62 -32.51
N ASP A 8 -3.36 -15.62 -33.24
CA ASP A 8 -3.51 -16.97 -32.71
C ASP A 8 -2.16 -17.55 -32.23
N GLY A 9 -2.21 -18.25 -31.11
CA GLY A 9 -1.02 -18.80 -30.45
C GLY A 9 -0.13 -17.79 -29.72
N TYR A 10 -0.51 -16.51 -29.60
CA TYR A 10 0.25 -15.50 -28.85
C TYR A 10 -0.46 -15.06 -27.55
N CYS A 11 0.33 -14.84 -26.50
CA CYS A 11 -0.09 -14.51 -25.15
C CYS A 11 0.63 -13.24 -24.65
N LEU A 12 -0.01 -12.52 -23.73
CA LEU A 12 0.66 -11.50 -22.92
C LEU A 12 1.76 -12.16 -22.10
N ASP A 13 2.89 -11.49 -21.98
CA ASP A 13 4.11 -11.96 -21.33
C ASP A 13 4.74 -10.76 -20.62
N ASP A 14 5.07 -10.87 -19.33
CA ASP A 14 5.56 -9.74 -18.53
C ASP A 14 7.08 -9.50 -18.66
N GLY A 15 7.79 -10.39 -19.35
CA GLY A 15 9.23 -10.33 -19.59
C GLY A 15 10.11 -10.68 -18.38
N GLY A 16 9.57 -11.31 -17.33
CA GLY A 16 10.35 -11.92 -16.23
C GLY A 16 10.98 -10.92 -15.24
N GLY A 17 10.43 -9.70 -15.16
CA GLY A 17 10.94 -8.66 -14.27
C GLY A 17 10.64 -8.93 -12.80
N ASN A 18 11.66 -9.22 -11.98
CA ASN A 18 11.51 -9.50 -10.55
C ASN A 18 11.71 -8.27 -9.63
N THR A 19 11.86 -7.07 -10.19
CA THR A 19 12.00 -5.82 -9.45
C THR A 19 11.06 -4.75 -9.98
N ALA A 20 10.80 -3.71 -9.16
CA ALA A 20 9.90 -2.64 -9.55
C ALA A 20 10.37 -1.98 -10.86
N SER A 21 9.43 -1.85 -11.81
CA SER A 21 9.66 -1.29 -13.14
C SER A 21 10.58 -2.10 -14.06
N ALA A 22 10.98 -3.32 -13.68
CA ALA A 22 11.83 -4.16 -14.52
C ALA A 22 11.03 -4.99 -15.56
N SER A 23 9.74 -5.21 -15.35
CA SER A 23 8.88 -5.93 -16.28
C SER A 23 8.77 -5.20 -17.62
N LYS A 24 8.82 -5.97 -18.71
CA LYS A 24 8.71 -5.48 -20.09
C LYS A 24 7.61 -6.26 -20.81
N TYR A 25 6.39 -5.79 -20.62
CA TYR A 25 5.21 -6.43 -21.20
C TYR A 25 5.31 -6.52 -22.72
N THR A 26 5.09 -7.73 -23.24
CA THR A 26 5.19 -8.06 -24.66
C THR A 26 4.14 -9.10 -25.04
N ILE A 27 4.08 -9.42 -26.33
CA ILE A 27 3.23 -10.47 -26.90
C ILE A 27 4.14 -11.54 -27.48
N ARG A 28 4.17 -12.74 -26.88
CA ARG A 28 5.01 -13.87 -27.28
C ARG A 28 4.19 -15.12 -27.54
N ARG A 29 4.77 -16.15 -28.17
CA ARG A 29 4.08 -17.44 -28.33
C ARG A 29 3.67 -17.97 -26.96
N CYS A 30 2.43 -18.44 -26.85
CA CYS A 30 1.90 -19.04 -25.65
C CYS A 30 2.70 -20.29 -25.28
N SER A 31 3.08 -20.43 -24.01
CA SER A 31 3.75 -21.61 -23.47
C SER A 31 3.27 -21.88 -22.05
N ALA A 32 2.74 -23.08 -21.82
CA ALA A 32 2.34 -23.52 -20.47
C ALA A 32 3.53 -23.66 -19.50
N LYS A 33 4.78 -23.61 -20.01
CA LYS A 33 6.01 -23.64 -19.22
C LYS A 33 6.53 -22.24 -18.88
N SER A 34 5.94 -21.18 -19.44
CA SER A 34 6.37 -19.81 -19.19
C SER A 34 5.64 -19.24 -17.97
N GLU A 35 6.36 -19.08 -16.86
CA GLU A 35 5.81 -18.46 -15.65
C GLU A 35 5.39 -17.00 -15.88
N ASP A 36 6.08 -16.32 -16.80
CA ASP A 36 5.88 -14.93 -17.20
C ASP A 36 4.55 -14.67 -17.96
N GLN A 37 3.83 -15.74 -18.35
CA GLN A 37 2.56 -15.66 -19.08
C GLN A 37 1.33 -15.95 -18.20
N HIS A 38 1.55 -16.18 -16.91
CA HIS A 38 0.52 -16.59 -15.96
C HIS A 38 0.04 -15.37 -15.15
N PHE A 39 -1.10 -14.82 -15.57
CA PHE A 39 -1.75 -13.68 -14.90
C PHE A 39 -2.97 -14.14 -14.12
N GLU A 40 -3.15 -13.53 -12.95
CA GLU A 40 -4.38 -13.61 -12.18
C GLU A 40 -5.31 -12.45 -12.55
N VAL A 41 -6.60 -12.76 -12.78
CA VAL A 41 -7.64 -11.75 -13.00
C VAL A 41 -8.56 -11.76 -11.79
N LEU A 42 -8.49 -10.69 -10.99
CA LEU A 42 -9.32 -10.51 -9.81
C LEU A 42 -10.44 -9.52 -10.07
N SER A 43 -11.63 -9.83 -9.56
CA SER A 43 -12.74 -8.87 -9.57
C SER A 43 -12.47 -7.74 -8.57
N GLN A 44 -13.08 -6.57 -8.79
CA GLN A 44 -13.00 -5.46 -7.83
C GLN A 44 -13.53 -5.87 -6.45
N ALA A 45 -14.57 -6.72 -6.41
CA ALA A 45 -15.12 -7.24 -5.16
C ALA A 45 -14.12 -8.13 -4.43
N THR A 46 -13.36 -8.96 -5.15
CA THR A 46 -12.31 -9.82 -4.58
C THR A 46 -11.19 -8.97 -3.97
N LEU A 47 -10.71 -7.95 -4.70
CA LEU A 47 -9.70 -7.03 -4.18
C LEU A 47 -10.17 -6.28 -2.93
N ALA A 48 -11.42 -5.81 -2.93
CA ALA A 48 -12.03 -5.15 -1.78
C ALA A 48 -12.14 -6.10 -0.56
N ALA A 49 -12.50 -7.37 -0.79
CA ALA A 49 -12.57 -8.37 0.27
C ALA A 49 -11.19 -8.67 0.87
N GLU A 50 -10.15 -8.82 0.05
CA GLU A 50 -8.77 -9.01 0.53
C GLU A 50 -8.27 -7.78 1.30
N GLN A 51 -8.55 -6.57 0.80
CA GLN A 51 -8.25 -5.34 1.53
C GLN A 51 -8.98 -5.30 2.88
N GLN A 52 -10.25 -5.70 2.92
CA GLN A 52 -11.03 -5.73 4.16
C GLN A 52 -10.45 -6.72 5.16
N LYS A 53 -9.95 -7.88 4.72
CA LYS A 53 -9.26 -8.84 5.61
C LYS A 53 -8.04 -8.20 6.28
N VAL A 54 -7.22 -7.49 5.52
CA VAL A 54 -6.05 -6.77 6.06
C VAL A 54 -6.48 -5.68 7.04
N LEU A 55 -7.48 -4.88 6.69
CA LEU A 55 -8.00 -3.83 7.57
C LEU A 55 -8.57 -4.41 8.87
N ASN A 56 -9.31 -5.52 8.80
CA ASN A 56 -9.85 -6.21 9.96
C ASN A 56 -8.73 -6.74 10.86
N ALA A 57 -7.70 -7.37 10.29
CA ALA A 57 -6.55 -7.86 11.05
C ALA A 57 -5.82 -6.70 11.75
N VAL A 58 -5.61 -5.59 11.06
CA VAL A 58 -4.99 -4.39 11.64
C VAL A 58 -5.88 -3.81 12.75
N ALA A 59 -7.20 -3.72 12.54
CA ALA A 59 -8.16 -3.26 13.53
C ALA A 59 -8.23 -4.17 14.77
N SER A 60 -8.01 -5.49 14.60
CA SER A 60 -7.93 -6.46 15.70
C SER A 60 -6.56 -6.49 16.39
N GLY A 61 -5.66 -5.54 16.08
CA GLY A 61 -4.36 -5.39 16.76
C GLY A 61 -3.22 -6.19 16.14
N ALA A 62 -3.36 -6.69 14.91
CA ALA A 62 -2.25 -7.33 14.22
C ALA A 62 -1.04 -6.37 14.12
N LYS A 63 0.16 -6.94 14.29
CA LYS A 63 1.42 -6.23 14.08
C LYS A 63 1.72 -6.15 12.59
N PHE A 64 2.19 -5.01 12.11
CA PHE A 64 2.48 -4.80 10.70
C PHE A 64 3.72 -3.92 10.47
N LEU A 65 4.25 -4.01 9.24
CA LEU A 65 5.26 -3.10 8.70
C LEU A 65 4.57 -2.08 7.79
N LEU A 66 5.02 -0.82 7.84
CA LEU A 66 4.57 0.22 6.89
C LEU A 66 5.56 0.27 5.71
N ARG A 67 5.16 -0.26 4.55
CA ARG A 67 5.96 -0.20 3.31
C ARG A 67 5.69 1.10 2.57
N VAL A 68 6.73 1.68 1.96
CA VAL A 68 6.57 2.88 1.14
C VAL A 68 6.32 2.52 -0.31
N ALA A 69 5.15 2.90 -0.82
CA ALA A 69 4.80 2.70 -2.23
C ALA A 69 5.84 3.36 -3.14
N GLY A 70 6.28 2.64 -4.17
CA GLY A 70 7.30 3.12 -5.11
C GLY A 70 8.75 3.02 -4.61
N LYS A 71 8.99 2.52 -3.39
CA LYS A 71 10.35 2.23 -2.88
C LYS A 71 10.47 0.75 -2.52
N THR A 72 10.98 -0.04 -3.46
CA THR A 72 11.11 -1.49 -3.34
C THR A 72 11.86 -1.88 -2.09
N GLY A 73 11.22 -2.68 -1.24
CA GLY A 73 11.84 -3.22 -0.02
C GLY A 73 12.09 -2.19 1.09
N MET A 74 11.56 -0.96 0.99
CA MET A 74 11.72 0.07 2.02
C MET A 74 10.50 0.16 2.94
N CYS A 75 10.77 0.21 4.24
CA CYS A 75 9.80 0.32 5.31
C CYS A 75 10.06 1.56 6.17
N VAL A 76 9.01 2.06 6.81
CA VAL A 76 9.11 3.08 7.86
C VAL A 76 9.89 2.51 9.03
N TYR A 77 10.86 3.28 9.51
CA TYR A 77 11.73 2.95 10.62
C TYR A 77 11.63 4.06 11.67
N GLY A 78 11.12 3.72 12.84
CA GLY A 78 11.13 4.60 14.01
C GLY A 78 12.31 4.24 14.91
N PRO A 79 13.50 4.86 14.73
CA PRO A 79 14.64 4.59 15.61
C PRO A 79 14.26 4.82 17.07
N SER A 80 14.58 3.87 17.95
CA SER A 80 14.35 4.00 19.38
C SER A 80 15.67 3.96 20.15
N ALA A 81 15.98 5.05 20.85
CA ALA A 81 16.89 5.07 22.00
C ALA A 81 16.52 6.15 23.04
N SER A 82 15.53 7.02 22.78
CA SER A 82 15.23 8.19 23.61
C SER A 82 13.74 8.34 23.93
N ILE A 83 13.44 8.91 25.09
CA ILE A 83 12.11 9.38 25.52
C ILE A 83 11.65 10.65 24.79
N ALA A 84 12.51 11.26 23.96
CA ALA A 84 12.10 12.36 23.09
C ALA A 84 11.32 11.86 21.86
N ALA A 85 10.64 12.79 21.19
CA ALA A 85 10.08 12.51 19.88
C ALA A 85 11.21 12.23 18.86
N THR A 86 11.05 11.20 18.03
CA THR A 86 12.08 10.74 17.09
C THR A 86 11.55 10.76 15.66
N PRO A 87 12.25 11.37 14.69
CA PRO A 87 11.84 11.38 13.30
C PRO A 87 11.60 9.96 12.75
N LEU A 88 10.60 9.80 11.89
CA LEU A 88 10.44 8.57 11.11
C LEU A 88 11.40 8.58 9.92
N LEU A 89 12.14 7.50 9.76
CA LEU A 89 13.12 7.31 8.69
C LEU A 89 12.70 6.17 7.76
N LEU A 90 13.47 5.97 6.70
CA LEU A 90 13.33 4.82 5.80
C LEU A 90 14.49 3.85 6.01
N ALA A 91 14.17 2.57 6.14
CA ALA A 91 15.15 1.50 6.19
C ALA A 91 14.68 0.30 5.35
N LYS A 92 15.60 -0.62 5.04
CA LYS A 92 15.22 -1.91 4.44
C LYS A 92 14.25 -2.63 5.37
N CYS A 93 13.18 -3.18 4.80
CA CYS A 93 12.16 -3.91 5.56
C CYS A 93 12.77 -5.11 6.30
N ASN A 94 12.57 -5.16 7.61
CA ASN A 94 12.97 -6.27 8.46
C ASN A 94 11.82 -6.61 9.43
N LYS A 95 11.20 -7.79 9.22
CA LYS A 95 10.05 -8.29 10.00
C LYS A 95 10.37 -8.54 11.48
N GLN A 96 11.65 -8.66 11.83
CA GLN A 96 12.12 -8.88 13.20
C GLN A 96 12.58 -7.58 13.86
N SER A 97 12.72 -6.48 13.09
CA SER A 97 13.14 -5.20 13.65
C SER A 97 12.01 -4.56 14.43
N LYS A 98 12.13 -4.54 15.76
CA LYS A 98 11.13 -3.94 16.64
C LYS A 98 10.85 -2.46 16.33
N ASN A 99 11.84 -1.74 15.79
CA ASN A 99 11.74 -0.35 15.35
C ASN A 99 10.95 -0.14 14.04
N GLN A 100 10.58 -1.21 13.33
CA GLN A 100 9.77 -1.14 12.11
C GLN A 100 8.36 -1.72 12.31
N ILE A 101 8.08 -2.31 13.48
CA ILE A 101 6.81 -2.97 13.76
C ILE A 101 5.87 -1.97 14.42
N PHE A 102 4.68 -1.87 13.86
CA PHE A 102 3.60 -1.01 14.32
C PHE A 102 2.35 -1.83 14.64
N THR A 103 1.47 -1.25 15.44
CA THR A 103 0.12 -1.74 15.71
C THR A 103 -0.88 -0.61 15.46
N TYR A 104 -2.16 -0.95 15.33
CA TYR A 104 -3.22 0.02 15.24
C TYR A 104 -4.15 -0.10 16.45
N ASP A 105 -4.42 1.03 17.09
CA ASP A 105 -5.41 1.11 18.15
C ASP A 105 -6.72 1.63 17.55
N ALA A 106 -7.70 0.74 17.42
CA ALA A 106 -8.99 1.05 16.82
C ALA A 106 -9.83 2.02 17.66
N SER A 107 -9.63 2.06 18.99
CA SER A 107 -10.38 2.95 19.88
C SER A 107 -9.98 4.41 19.70
N THR A 108 -8.68 4.66 19.51
CA THR A 108 -8.12 6.01 19.28
C THR A 108 -7.88 6.31 17.81
N LYS A 109 -8.02 5.31 16.94
CA LYS A 109 -7.72 5.31 15.49
C LYS A 109 -6.25 5.62 15.16
N ARG A 110 -5.30 5.24 16.02
CA ARG A 110 -3.88 5.63 15.91
C ARG A 110 -2.97 4.48 15.52
N ILE A 111 -1.94 4.80 14.74
CA ILE A 111 -0.81 3.90 14.52
C ILE A 111 0.18 4.08 15.66
N ARG A 112 0.51 2.98 16.36
CA ARG A 112 1.40 2.93 17.52
C ARG A 112 2.67 2.18 17.20
N SER A 113 3.76 2.54 17.85
CA SER A 113 4.95 1.69 17.88
C SER A 113 4.64 0.41 18.64
N ALA A 114 5.05 -0.75 18.12
CA ALA A 114 4.94 -2.01 18.85
C ALA A 114 6.03 -2.16 19.93
N GLU A 115 7.11 -1.39 19.84
CA GLU A 115 8.24 -1.42 20.78
C GLU A 115 8.15 -0.30 21.83
N LYS A 116 7.93 0.93 21.38
CA LYS A 116 7.85 2.09 22.29
C LYS A 116 6.43 2.20 22.83
N VAL A 117 6.22 1.66 24.03
CA VAL A 117 4.96 1.79 24.77
C VAL A 117 4.55 3.26 24.84
N ASN A 118 3.28 3.53 24.52
CA ASN A 118 2.70 4.87 24.50
C ASN A 118 3.25 5.82 23.42
N TYR A 119 3.91 5.32 22.35
CA TYR A 119 4.28 6.16 21.20
C TYR A 119 3.41 5.91 19.97
N CYS A 120 3.04 7.01 19.32
CA CYS A 120 2.20 7.05 18.14
C CYS A 120 2.92 7.73 16.98
N VAL A 121 2.50 7.41 15.75
CA VAL A 121 2.86 8.20 14.57
C VAL A 121 2.17 9.57 14.68
N ASP A 122 2.99 10.59 14.80
CA ASP A 122 2.61 11.99 15.03
C ASP A 122 3.05 12.83 13.82
N ASP A 123 2.22 13.76 13.39
CA ASP A 123 2.50 14.64 12.25
C ASP A 123 3.22 15.94 12.64
N GLY A 124 3.49 16.14 13.92
CA GLY A 124 4.13 17.35 14.44
C GLY A 124 3.19 18.53 14.65
N GLY A 125 1.87 18.36 14.44
CA GLY A 125 0.89 19.44 14.49
C GLY A 125 0.97 20.38 13.28
N VAL A 126 1.47 19.87 12.15
CA VAL A 126 1.64 20.66 10.92
C VAL A 126 0.29 21.10 10.35
N LYS A 127 0.03 22.41 10.37
CA LYS A 127 -1.22 23.01 9.82
C LYS A 127 -1.15 23.27 8.31
N LYS A 128 0.02 23.10 7.69
CA LYS A 128 0.27 23.36 6.26
C LYS A 128 0.85 22.12 5.61
N ALA A 129 0.28 21.73 4.47
CA ALA A 129 0.81 20.66 3.63
C ALA A 129 2.28 20.96 3.22
N GLY A 130 3.10 19.90 3.14
CA GLY A 130 4.50 20.00 2.69
C GLY A 130 5.53 20.31 3.77
N LYS A 131 5.13 20.59 5.01
CA LYS A 131 6.06 20.55 6.16
C LYS A 131 6.08 19.13 6.74
N ALA A 132 7.23 18.47 6.69
CA ALA A 132 7.42 17.15 7.27
C ALA A 132 7.96 17.27 8.70
N ASP A 133 7.15 16.94 9.69
CA ASP A 133 7.57 16.68 11.08
C ASP A 133 7.00 15.33 11.55
N THR A 134 6.90 14.38 10.63
CA THR A 134 6.39 13.05 10.95
C THR A 134 7.37 12.29 11.82
N ARG A 135 6.92 11.91 13.02
CA ARG A 135 7.76 11.37 14.08
C ARG A 135 7.02 10.32 14.89
N LEU A 136 7.76 9.57 15.69
CA LEU A 136 7.20 8.89 16.85
C LEU A 136 7.25 9.86 18.03
N ALA A 137 6.09 10.16 18.60
CA ALA A 137 5.95 10.95 19.83
C ALA A 137 5.02 10.23 20.82
N PRO A 138 5.02 10.60 22.11
CA PRO A 138 4.01 10.13 23.04
C PRO A 138 2.60 10.30 22.47
N CYS A 139 1.75 9.29 22.64
CA CYS A 139 0.37 9.32 22.17
C CYS A 139 -0.41 10.39 22.95
N ASP A 140 -0.52 11.59 22.40
CA ASP A 140 -1.21 12.72 23.01
C ASP A 140 -2.73 12.47 23.10
N THR A 141 -3.34 12.59 24.28
CA THR A 141 -4.80 12.38 24.48
C THR A 141 -5.65 13.62 24.15
N SER A 142 -5.04 14.77 23.85
CA SER A 142 -5.77 16.01 23.60
C SER A 142 -6.49 16.03 22.24
N LYS A 143 -7.63 16.74 22.19
CA LYS A 143 -8.52 16.86 21.01
C LYS A 143 -7.90 17.63 19.83
N THR A 144 -6.72 18.23 19.99
CA THR A 144 -5.91 18.73 18.89
C THR A 144 -5.27 17.52 18.20
N ASN A 145 -6.00 16.90 17.28
CA ASN A 145 -5.60 15.68 16.60
C ASN A 145 -4.26 15.87 15.85
N ARG A 146 -3.15 15.44 16.47
CA ARG A 146 -1.78 15.42 15.92
C ARG A 146 -1.35 14.04 15.40
N SER A 147 -2.23 13.04 15.54
CA SER A 147 -1.89 11.64 15.25
C SER A 147 -2.39 11.20 13.88
N THR A 148 -1.54 10.49 13.14
CA THR A 148 -1.91 9.91 11.84
C THR A 148 -2.83 8.73 12.04
N THR A 149 -3.99 8.77 11.37
CA THR A 149 -4.97 7.68 11.37
C THR A 149 -4.90 6.90 10.05
N ILE A 150 -5.34 5.63 10.07
CA ILE A 150 -5.56 4.89 8.84
C ILE A 150 -6.88 5.36 8.24
N ALA A 151 -6.82 6.10 7.13
CA ALA A 151 -8.04 6.42 6.39
C ALA A 151 -8.54 5.14 5.68
N PRO A 152 -9.82 4.77 5.79
CA PRO A 152 -10.39 3.63 5.06
C PRO A 152 -10.33 3.82 3.53
N ARG A 153 -10.07 5.05 3.08
CA ARG A 153 -9.84 5.45 1.68
C ARG A 153 -8.38 5.72 1.32
N CYS A 154 -7.40 5.32 2.15
CA CYS A 154 -6.02 5.22 1.70
C CYS A 154 -5.95 4.09 0.65
N ASN A 155 -6.33 4.44 -0.58
CA ASN A 155 -6.17 3.64 -1.77
C ASN A 155 -4.68 3.29 -1.88
N LEU A 156 -4.30 2.11 -1.39
CA LEU A 156 -3.06 1.44 -1.76
C LEU A 156 -3.00 1.15 -3.29
N LEU A 157 -4.07 1.47 -4.02
CA LEU A 157 -4.25 1.30 -5.46
C LEU A 157 -3.75 2.46 -6.33
N SER A 158 -3.01 3.45 -5.82
CA SER A 158 -2.60 4.61 -6.66
C SER A 158 -1.59 4.30 -7.78
N ARG A 159 -1.28 3.03 -8.09
CA ARG A 159 -0.49 2.65 -9.27
C ARG A 159 -1.03 1.50 -10.12
N ILE A 160 -2.34 1.23 -10.12
CA ILE A 160 -2.98 0.63 -11.31
C ILE A 160 -3.84 1.71 -11.96
N ARG A 161 -3.16 2.70 -12.57
CA ARG A 161 -3.82 3.48 -13.61
C ARG A 161 -4.04 2.54 -14.79
N ARG A 162 -5.31 2.16 -15.00
CA ARG A 162 -5.90 1.77 -16.28
C ARG A 162 -5.17 0.63 -17.01
N ILE A 163 -5.63 -0.59 -16.79
CA ILE A 163 -5.78 -1.54 -17.91
C ILE A 163 -7.25 -1.97 -17.89
N CYS A 164 -8.09 -1.23 -18.62
CA CYS A 164 -9.35 -1.77 -19.11
C CYS A 164 -9.00 -2.64 -20.32
N VAL A 165 -9.03 -3.96 -20.17
CA VAL A 165 -9.10 -4.84 -21.34
C VAL A 165 -10.56 -4.81 -21.81
N TRP A 166 -10.80 -4.13 -22.92
CA TRP A 166 -12.05 -4.20 -23.67
C TRP A 166 -12.18 -5.62 -24.27
N MET A 167 -13.21 -6.36 -23.87
CA MET A 167 -13.81 -7.39 -24.72
C MET A 167 -15.16 -6.84 -25.18
N THR A 168 -15.16 -6.25 -26.38
CA THR A 168 -16.28 -6.02 -27.32
C THR A 168 -17.70 -5.88 -26.75
N GLY A 169 -18.28 -4.67 -26.86
CA GLY A 169 -19.75 -4.49 -26.87
C GLY A 169 -20.23 -3.18 -26.23
N VAL A 170 -20.36 -2.14 -27.05
CA VAL A 170 -21.15 -0.90 -26.89
C VAL A 170 -21.74 -0.59 -25.50
N GLY A 171 -21.19 0.41 -24.80
CA GLY A 171 -21.80 1.03 -23.61
C GLY A 171 -20.99 2.23 -23.09
N TYR A 172 -21.58 3.42 -23.06
CA TYR A 172 -20.95 4.67 -22.63
C TYR A 172 -20.59 4.66 -21.14
N CYS A 173 -19.32 4.96 -20.80
CA CYS A 173 -18.94 5.33 -19.43
C CYS A 173 -19.23 6.82 -19.21
N SER A 174 -20.34 7.13 -18.55
CA SER A 174 -20.57 8.46 -17.97
C SER A 174 -19.68 8.63 -16.74
N LEU A 175 -18.78 9.61 -16.78
CA LEU A 175 -18.04 10.09 -15.61
C LEU A 175 -19.01 10.67 -14.57
N PRO A 176 -18.80 10.51 -13.25
CA PRO A 176 -19.34 11.48 -12.31
C PRO A 176 -18.63 12.81 -12.56
N ARG A 177 -19.41 13.85 -12.86
CA ARG A 177 -18.96 15.24 -12.79
C ARG A 177 -18.75 15.55 -11.32
N ASP A 178 -17.51 15.63 -10.88
CA ASP A 178 -17.19 16.28 -9.62
C ASP A 178 -17.34 17.79 -9.85
N SER A 179 -18.43 18.36 -9.32
CA SER A 179 -18.62 19.80 -9.18
C SER A 179 -18.07 20.25 -7.83
N TYR A 180 -17.06 21.12 -7.92
CA TYR A 180 -16.47 22.02 -6.91
C TYR A 180 -15.95 21.44 -5.59
#